data_AF-A0A3D5U6L8-F1
#
_entry.id   AF-A0A3D5U6L8-F1
#
_cell.length_a   1.000
_cell.length_b   1.000
_cell.length_c   1.000
_cell.angle_alpha   90.00
_cell.angle_beta   90.00
_cell.angle_gamma   90.00
#
_symmetry.space_group_name_H-M   'P 1'
#
loop_
_entity.id
_entity.type
_entity.pdbx_description
1 polymer ?
#
loop_
_entity_poly.entity_id
_entity_poly.type
_entity_poly.pdbx_seq_one_letter_code
_entity_poly.pdbx_strand_id
1 'polypeptide(L)' 'KVVWDRLQRRPEAEELHFASIRGGKIPGTHVLAFDSDADTIELSHVVRSRATFALGALQAA' A
#
# COMPACT_ATOMS: atom_id res chain seq x y z
N LYS A 1 7.40 -14.74 0.23
CA LYS A 1 7.13 -15.16 1.63
C LYS A 1 6.63 -13.95 2.41
N VAL A 2 5.54 -14.07 3.17
CA VAL A 2 5.02 -12.97 4.00
C VAL A 2 5.60 -13.07 5.40
N VAL A 3 6.08 -11.96 5.93
CA VAL A 3 6.51 -11.81 7.33
C VAL A 3 5.52 -10.89 8.03
N TRP A 4 4.92 -11.37 9.12
CA TRP A 4 3.82 -10.68 9.81
C TRP A 4 4.30 -9.78 10.94
N ASP A 5 5.42 -10.14 11.58
CA ASP A 5 6.01 -9.36 12.66
C ASP A 5 6.75 -8.14 12.13
N ARG A 6 7.04 -7.20 13.03
CA ARG A 6 7.84 -6.02 12.70
C ARG A 6 9.23 -6.44 12.23
N LEU A 7 9.56 -6.10 10.98
CA LEU A 7 10.88 -6.33 10.43
C LEU A 7 11.87 -5.29 10.96
N GLN A 8 12.81 -5.71 11.81
CA GLN A 8 13.88 -4.87 12.39
C GLN A 8 15.23 -5.07 11.68
N ARG A 9 15.20 -5.65 10.48
CA ARG A 9 16.36 -5.95 9.63
C ARG A 9 16.05 -5.60 8.18
N ARG A 10 17.04 -5.74 7.30
CA ARG A 10 16.81 -5.70 5.86
C ARG A 10 15.91 -6.89 5.45
N PRO A 11 14.89 -6.68 4.60
CA PRO A 11 14.11 -7.78 4.04
C PRO A 11 14.98 -8.66 3.13
N GLU A 12 14.73 -9.97 3.17
CA GLU A 12 15.34 -10.91 2.21
C GLU A 12 14.66 -10.77 0.84
N ALA A 13 15.33 -11.23 -0.22
CA ALA A 13 14.88 -11.01 -1.59
C ALA A 13 13.48 -11.56 -1.89
N GLU A 14 13.09 -12.68 -1.26
CA GLU A 14 11.79 -13.31 -1.47
C GLU A 14 10.74 -12.85 -0.44
N GLU A 15 11.06 -11.92 0.45
CA GLU A 15 10.16 -11.43 1.49
C GLU A 15 9.35 -10.22 1.02
N LEU A 16 8.05 -10.24 1.31
CA LEU A 16 7.19 -9.08 1.11
C LEU A 16 7.19 -8.24 2.38
N HIS A 17 7.67 -7.00 2.27
CA HIS A 17 7.73 -6.04 3.37
C HIS A 17 6.54 -5.07 3.33
N PHE A 18 6.05 -4.67 4.50
CA PHE A 18 4.91 -3.77 4.63
C PHE A 18 5.24 -2.61 5.56
N ALA A 19 5.02 -1.38 5.07
CA ALA A 19 5.04 -0.18 5.89
C ALA A 19 3.61 0.30 6.15
N SER A 20 3.22 0.33 7.43
CA SER A 20 1.92 0.86 7.85
C SER A 20 2.10 2.22 8.52
N ILE A 21 1.77 3.29 7.78
CA ILE A 21 1.85 4.67 8.27
C ILE A 21 0.46 5.09 8.77
N ARG A 22 0.43 5.88 9.85
CA ARG A 22 -0.79 6.51 10.38
C ARG A 22 -0.51 7.98 10.60
N GLY A 23 -1.42 8.84 10.13
CA GLY A 23 -1.24 10.28 10.28
C GLY A 23 -2.48 11.08 9.85
N GLY A 24 -2.79 12.12 10.61
CA GLY A 24 -3.84 13.09 10.29
C GLY A 24 -5.20 12.46 9.97
N LYS A 25 -5.84 12.97 8.91
CA LYS A 25 -7.18 12.57 8.44
C LYS A 25 -7.16 11.83 7.08
N ILE A 26 -6.03 11.19 6.77
CA ILE A 26 -5.82 10.55 5.46
C ILE A 26 -6.78 9.35 5.33
N PRO A 27 -7.68 9.32 4.34
CA PRO A 27 -8.67 8.25 4.23
C PRO A 27 -8.05 6.93 3.75
N GLY A 28 -6.97 6.99 2.96
CA GLY A 28 -6.19 5.82 2.57
C GLY A 28 -5.21 6.12 1.43
N THR A 29 -4.00 5.57 1.52
CA THR A 29 -3.01 5.54 0.44
C THR A 29 -2.31 4.20 0.49
N HIS A 30 -2.34 3.47 -0.62
CA HIS A 30 -1.64 2.19 -0.78
C HIS A 30 -0.64 2.33 -1.92
N VAL A 31 0.59 1.92 -1.66
CA VAL A 31 1.68 1.96 -2.62
C VAL A 31 2.31 0.59 -2.69
N LEU A 32 2.45 0.06 -3.90
CA LEU A 32 3.22 -1.14 -4.20
C LEU A 32 4.43 -0.71 -5.04
N ALA A 33 5.63 -0.96 -4.52
CA ALA A 33 6.87 -0.59 -5.16
C ALA A 33 7.68 -1.84 -5.55
N PHE A 34 8.26 -1.80 -6.73
CA PHE A 34 9.25 -2.75 -7.24
C PHE A 34 10.52 -1.97 -7.53
N ASP A 35 11.65 -2.43 -7.01
CA ASP A 35 12.92 -1.72 -7.13
C ASP A 35 14.03 -2.67 -7.55
N SER A 36 14.95 -2.17 -8.37
CA SER A 36 16.10 -2.90 -8.90
C SER A 36 17.26 -1.94 -9.13
N ASP A 37 18.44 -2.46 -9.44
CA ASP A 37 19.61 -1.62 -9.71
C ASP A 37 19.44 -0.70 -10.94
N ALA A 38 18.52 -1.04 -11.84
CA ALA A 38 18.29 -0.30 -13.09
C ALA A 38 17.05 0.61 -13.01
N ASP A 39 15.96 0.10 -12.43
CA ASP A 39 14.64 0.74 -12.50
C ASP A 39 13.85 0.60 -11.19
N THR A 40 12.97 1.58 -10.98
CA THR A 40 11.93 1.57 -9.94
C THR A 40 10.56 1.70 -10.59
N ILE A 41 9.60 0.87 -10.18
CA ILE A 41 8.20 0.91 -10.60
C ILE A 41 7.31 1.07 -9.37
N GLU A 42 6.37 2.01 -9.42
CA GLU A 42 5.42 2.25 -8.33
C GLU A 42 3.97 2.23 -8.83
N LEU A 43 3.10 1.51 -8.12
CA LEU A 43 1.65 1.55 -8.29
C LEU A 43 1.01 2.15 -7.05
N SER A 44 0.32 3.29 -7.21
CA SER A 44 -0.31 4.00 -6.11
C SER A 44 -1.83 4.08 -6.26
N HIS A 45 -2.55 3.75 -5.18
CA HIS A 45 -3.97 4.03 -5.02
C HIS A 45 -4.16 5.04 -3.89
N VAL A 46 -4.49 6.27 -4.27
CA VAL A 46 -4.66 7.41 -3.35
C VAL A 46 -6.14 7.78 -3.26
N VAL A 47 -6.73 7.56 -2.08
CA VAL A 47 -8.12 7.93 -1.82
C VAL A 47 -8.14 9.37 -1.35
N ARG A 48 -8.96 10.22 -1.99
CA ARG A 48 -9.15 11.62 -1.59
C ARG A 48 -10.37 11.82 -0.69
N SER A 49 -11.42 11.01 -0.90
CA SER A 49 -12.67 11.08 -0.14
C SER A 49 -13.27 9.69 0.00
N ARG A 50 -13.89 9.41 1.16
CA ARG A 50 -14.62 8.15 1.40
C ARG A 50 -15.88 8.02 0.55
N ALA A 51 -16.35 9.10 -0.08
CA ALA A 51 -17.50 9.09 -0.99
C ALA A 51 -17.29 8.12 -2.18
N THR A 52 -16.05 7.88 -2.61
CA THR A 52 -15.77 6.94 -3.71
C THR A 52 -16.23 5.51 -3.39
N PHE A 53 -16.13 5.10 -2.12
CA PHE A 53 -16.55 3.77 -1.69
C PHE A 53 -18.07 3.65 -1.66
N ALA A 54 -18.76 4.69 -1.20
CA ALA A 54 -20.21 4.76 -1.22
C ALA A 54 -20.74 4.72 -2.67
N LEU A 55 -20.11 5.45 -3.59
CA LEU A 55 -20.45 5.41 -5.01
C LEU A 55 -20.28 4.00 -5.59
N GLY A 56 -19.14 3.35 -5.33
CA GLY A 56 -18.89 1.98 -5.80
C GLY A 56 -19.90 0.97 -5.25
N ALA A 57 -20.31 1.12 -3.99
CA ALA A 57 -21.35 0.28 -3.39
C ALA A 57 -22.71 0.46 -4.07
N LEU A 58 -23.10 1.70 -4.37
CA LEU A 58 -24.34 2.01 -5.11
C LEU A 58 -24.31 1.48 -6.55
N GLN A 59 -23.17 1.58 -7.23
CA GLN A 59 -23.01 1.07 -8.59
C GLN A 59 -23.07 -0.45 -8.69
N ALA A 60 -22.71 -1.15 -7.61
CA ALA A 60 -22.71 -2.61 -7.56
C ALA A 60 -24.06 -3.22 -7.16
N ALA A 61 -24.97 -2.41 -6.60
CA ALA A 61 -26.29 -2.84 -6.12
C ALA A 61 -27.32 -2.91 -7.27
#